data_AF-A0A2P2K4G9-F1
#
_entry.id   AF-A0A2P2K4G9-F1
#
_cell.length_a   1.000
_cell.length_b   1.000
_cell.length_c   1.000
_cell.angle_alpha   90.00
_cell.angle_beta   90.00
_cell.angle_gamma   90.00
#
_symmetry.space_group_name_H-M   'P 1'
#
loop_
_entity.id
_entity.type
_entity.pdbx_description
1 polymer ?
#
loop_
_entity_poly.entity_id
_entity_poly.type
_entity_poly.pdbx_seq_one_letter_code
_entity_poly.pdbx_strand_id
1 'polypeptide(L)' 'MALAGFLASIGYMYYFGSFGYVQPSWKMALGFFFVSVASALVESLPISSDLDDNLTVTLTSVLLGCFVF' A
#
# COMPACT_ATOMS: atom_id res chain seq x y z
N MET A 1 -10.16 2.33 3.94
CA MET A 1 -8.92 1.56 3.66
C MET A 1 -7.83 2.39 3.00
N ALA A 2 -8.06 3.06 1.86
CA ALA A 2 -7.01 3.84 1.16
C ALA A 2 -6.25 4.85 2.03
N LEU A 3 -6.96 5.77 2.72
CA LEU A 3 -6.32 6.82 3.52
C LEU A 3 -5.59 6.25 4.75
N ALA A 4 -6.18 5.24 5.41
CA ALA A 4 -5.56 4.58 6.54
C ALA A 4 -4.28 3.82 6.14
N GLY A 5 -4.32 3.06 5.04
CA GLY A 5 -3.16 2.35 4.50
C GLY A 5 -2.05 3.30 4.05
N PHE A 6 -2.42 4.42 3.41
CA PHE A 6 -1.47 5.44 3.00
C PHE A 6 -0.77 6.09 4.20
N LEU A 7 -1.52 6.56 5.19
CA LEU A 7 -0.96 7.19 6.39
C LEU A 7 -0.10 6.20 7.20
N ALA A 8 -0.53 4.94 7.32
CA ALA A 8 0.27 3.90 7.96
C ALA A 8 1.61 3.69 7.23
N SER A 9 1.59 3.64 5.89
CA SER A 9 2.81 3.49 5.08
C SER A 9 3.77 4.69 5.22
N ILE A 10 3.24 5.91 5.27
CA ILE A 10 4.02 7.12 5.57
C ILE A 10 4.64 7.03 6.97
N GLY A 11 3.86 6.59 7.96
CA GLY A 11 4.35 6.35 9.32
C GLY A 11 5.52 5.35 9.33
N TYR A 12 5.37 4.20 8.66
CA TYR A 12 6.44 3.22 8.54
C TYR A 12 7.67 3.74 7.80
N MET A 13 7.49 4.53 6.73
CA MET A 13 8.60 5.15 6.01
C MET A 13 9.44 6.05 6.93
N TYR A 14 8.80 6.90 7.74
CA TYR A 14 9.53 7.74 8.70
C TYR A 14 10.08 6.94 9.88
N TYR A 15 9.36 5.93 10.35
CA TYR A 15 9.82 5.02 11.41
C TYR A 15 11.11 4.32 10.99
N PHE A 16 11.11 3.59 9.87
CA PHE A 16 12.30 2.91 9.35
C PHE A 16 13.39 3.89 8.90
N GLY A 17 13.00 5.09 8.42
CA GLY A 17 13.93 6.16 8.11
C GLY A 17 14.68 6.70 9.32
N SER A 18 14.05 6.72 10.51
CA SER A 18 14.71 7.15 11.74
C SER A 18 15.87 6.24 12.17
N PHE A 19 15.83 4.97 11.78
CA PHE A 19 16.90 3.99 12.00
C PHE A 19 17.91 3.92 10.83
N GLY A 20 17.70 4.70 9.75
CA GLY A 20 18.56 4.70 8.57
C GLY A 20 18.34 3.53 7.60
N TYR A 21 17.28 2.73 7.76
CA TYR A 21 16.99 1.60 6.87
C TYR A 21 16.39 2.03 5.53
N VAL A 22 15.70 3.17 5.50
CA VAL A 22 15.00 3.69 4.33
C VAL A 22 15.31 5.18 4.22
N GLN A 23 15.51 5.70 3.01
CA GLN A 23 15.59 7.14 2.79
C GLN A 23 14.21 7.69 2.38
N PRO A 24 13.49 8.43 3.24
CA PRO A 24 12.18 8.96 2.91
C PRO A 24 12.25 9.86 1.67
N SER A 25 11.32 9.68 0.74
CA SER A 25 11.27 10.48 -0.48
C SER A 25 9.85 10.70 -0.97
N TRP A 26 9.66 11.78 -1.75
CA TRP A 26 8.38 12.06 -2.41
C TRP A 26 7.97 10.97 -3.41
N LYS A 27 8.95 10.33 -4.07
CA LYS A 27 8.68 9.17 -4.94
C LYS A 27 8.04 8.03 -4.13
N MET A 28 8.56 7.77 -2.92
CA MET A 28 8.01 6.72 -2.07
C MET A 28 6.59 7.03 -1.59
N ALA A 29 6.36 8.27 -1.14
CA ALA A 29 5.04 8.74 -0.74
C ALA A 29 4.01 8.59 -1.88
N LEU A 30 4.35 9.02 -3.09
CA LEU A 30 3.47 8.82 -4.26
C LEU A 30 3.22 7.34 -4.54
N GLY A 31 4.23 6.49 -4.38
CA GLY A 31 4.06 5.05 -4.56
C GLY A 31 3.09 4.43 -3.56
N PHE A 32 3.21 4.78 -2.27
CA PHE A 32 2.25 4.33 -1.26
C PHE A 32 0.83 4.82 -1.52
N PHE A 33 0.67 6.03 -2.06
CA PHE A 33 -0.63 6.55 -2.46
C PHE A 33 -1.27 5.67 -3.54
N PHE A 34 -0.56 5.37 -4.63
CA PHE A 34 -1.09 4.52 -5.70
C PHE A 34 -1.39 3.10 -5.23
N VAL A 35 -0.50 2.49 -4.45
CA VAL A 35 -0.71 1.15 -3.87
C VAL A 35 -1.96 1.13 -2.97
N SER A 36 -2.13 2.14 -2.12
CA SER A 36 -3.27 2.21 -1.19
C SER A 36 -4.61 2.44 -1.91
N VAL A 37 -4.62 3.28 -2.96
CA VAL A 37 -5.80 3.50 -3.80
C VAL A 37 -6.16 2.22 -4.56
N ALA A 38 -5.20 1.59 -5.22
CA ALA A 38 -5.45 0.35 -5.98
C ALA A 38 -5.96 -0.78 -5.09
N SER A 39 -5.37 -0.94 -3.90
CA SER A 39 -5.79 -1.98 -2.95
C SER A 39 -7.20 -1.73 -2.42
N ALA A 40 -7.55 -0.48 -2.10
CA ALA A 40 -8.91 -0.12 -1.70
C ALA A 40 -9.93 -0.26 -2.86
N LEU A 41 -9.51 -0.03 -4.11
CA LEU A 41 -10.34 -0.31 -5.27
C LEU A 41 -10.61 -1.81 -5.35
N VAL A 42 -9.58 -2.65 -5.24
CA VAL A 42 -9.73 -4.13 -5.28
C VAL A 42 -10.66 -4.65 -4.19
N GLU A 43 -10.50 -4.15 -2.97
CA GLU A 43 -11.37 -4.48 -1.85
C GLU A 43 -12.84 -4.10 -2.09
N SER A 44 -13.09 -3.03 -2.86
CA SER A 44 -14.44 -2.56 -3.16
C SER A 44 -15.16 -3.34 -4.27
N LEU A 45 -14.48 -4.27 -4.97
CA LEU A 45 -15.15 -5.09 -5.98
C LEU A 45 -16.07 -6.13 -5.31
N PRO A 46 -17.22 -6.47 -5.95
CA PRO A 46 -18.11 -7.51 -5.48
C PRO A 46 -17.56 -8.92 -5.82
N ILE A 47 -16.28 -9.14 -5.54
CA ILE A 47 -15.57 -10.43 -5.72
C ILE A 47 -15.22 -11.02 -4.34
N SER A 48 -15.26 -10.19 -3.28
CA SER A 48 -14.96 -10.59 -1.90
C SER A 48 -15.89 -11.69 -1.33
N SER A 49 -16.99 -12.02 -2.03
CA SER A 49 -17.86 -13.14 -1.70
C SER A 49 -17.22 -14.51 -1.98
N ASP A 50 -16.32 -14.58 -2.96
CA ASP A 50 -15.66 -15.82 -3.39
C ASP A 50 -14.15 -15.83 -3.11
N LEU A 51 -13.51 -14.65 -3.08
CA LEU A 51 -12.08 -14.51 -2.78
C LEU A 51 -11.85 -13.56 -1.60
N ASP A 52 -11.20 -14.05 -0.54
CA ASP A 52 -10.98 -13.26 0.68
C ASP A 52 -10.22 -11.95 0.42
N ASP A 53 -10.65 -10.87 1.07
CA ASP A 53 -10.09 -9.54 0.89
C ASP A 53 -8.64 -9.45 1.41
N ASN A 54 -8.31 -10.17 2.49
CA ASN A 54 -6.93 -10.24 2.99
C ASN A 54 -5.99 -10.86 1.94
N LEU A 55 -6.48 -11.73 1.05
CA LEU A 55 -5.70 -12.26 -0.07
C LEU A 55 -5.63 -11.27 -1.24
N THR A 56 -6.77 -10.76 -1.70
CA THR A 56 -6.82 -9.87 -2.89
C THR A 56 -6.10 -8.55 -2.66
N VAL A 57 -6.29 -7.91 -1.51
CA VAL A 57 -5.67 -6.64 -1.13
C VAL A 57 -4.16 -6.82 -1.00
N THR A 58 -3.71 -7.91 -0.37
CA THR A 58 -2.28 -8.20 -0.19
C THR A 58 -1.60 -8.48 -1.53
N LEU A 59 -2.20 -9.32 -2.39
CA LEU A 59 -1.66 -9.61 -3.73
C LEU A 59 -1.57 -8.33 -4.57
N THR A 60 -2.62 -7.52 -4.57
CA THR A 60 -2.64 -6.24 -5.27
C THR A 60 -1.54 -5.30 -4.77
N SER A 61 -1.36 -5.23 -3.45
CA SER A 61 -0.33 -4.40 -2.82
C SER A 61 1.08 -4.81 -3.22
N VAL A 62 1.37 -6.12 -3.19
CA VAL A 62 2.68 -6.67 -3.56
C VAL A 62 2.94 -6.45 -5.05
N LEU A 63 1.97 -6.77 -5.92
CA LEU A 63 2.13 -6.63 -7.36
C LEU A 63 2.39 -5.18 -7.76
N LEU A 64 1.55 -4.23 -7.31
CA LEU A 64 1.79 -2.81 -7.59
C LEU A 64 3.08 -2.31 -6.95
N GLY A 65 3.39 -2.77 -5.74
CA GLY A 65 4.64 -2.44 -5.05
C GLY A 65 5.86 -2.76 -5.91
N CYS A 66 5.91 -3.94 -6.53
CA CYS A 66 6.99 -4.35 -7.42
C CYS A 66 7.16 -3.49 -8.69
N PHE A 67 6.10 -2.80 -9.14
CA PHE A 67 6.19 -1.92 -10.30
C PHE A 67 6.58 -0.48 -9.94
N VAL A 68 6.28 -0.06 -8.71
CA VAL A 68 6.38 1.34 -8.29
C VAL A 68 7.66 1.62 -7.49
N PHE A 69 8.20 0.61 -6.81
CA PHE A 69 9.44 0.68 -6.00
C PHE A 69 10.57 -0.09 -6.66
#